data_AF-A0A845WFM6-F1
#
_entry.id   AF-A0A845WFM6-F1
#
_cell.length_a   1.000
_cell.length_b   1.000
_cell.length_c   1.000
_cell.angle_alpha   90.00
_cell.angle_beta   90.00
_cell.angle_gamma   90.00
#
_symmetry.space_group_name_H-M   'P 1'
#
loop_
_entity.id
_entity.type
_entity.pdbx_description
1 polymer ?
#
loop_
_entity_poly.entity_id
_entity_poly.type
_entity_poly.pdbx_seq_one_letter_code
_entity_poly.pdbx_strand_id
1 'polypeptide(L)'
;MANVTLSTTNIDLNEGSSQQPSYTIALDPPPTQPVTVTLRTDGQSQINVDEQGFDTQHTVVFSDNSAKTVTVRVNDDGTAEGVHPGTITHTVTATEDEENYPLNTELTPVSLDITDNDP
;
A
#
# COMPACT_ATOMS: atom_id res chain seq x y z
N MET A 1 12.96 5.45 -15.07
CA MET A 1 12.23 6.45 -14.25
C MET A 1 11.36 5.67 -13.27
N ALA A 2 11.25 6.16 -12.03
CA ALA A 2 10.61 5.47 -10.92
C ALA A 2 9.19 4.99 -11.27
N ASN A 3 8.96 3.69 -11.15
CA ASN A 3 7.65 3.11 -11.32
C ASN A 3 7.51 1.86 -10.43
N VAL A 4 6.27 1.40 -10.26
CA VAL A 4 5.94 0.17 -9.55
C VAL A 4 5.10 -0.73 -10.44
N THR A 5 5.32 -2.03 -10.31
CA THR A 5 4.37 -3.05 -10.76
C THR A 5 3.50 -3.45 -9.58
N LEU A 6 2.19 -3.23 -9.72
CA LEU A 6 1.18 -3.66 -8.75
C LEU A 6 0.35 -4.80 -9.35
N SER A 7 0.01 -5.82 -8.56
CA SER A 7 -0.91 -6.89 -9.02
C SER A 7 -2.35 -6.41 -9.20
N THR A 8 -2.74 -5.35 -8.49
CA THR A 8 -4.00 -4.61 -8.66
C THR A 8 -3.80 -3.17 -8.20
N THR A 9 -4.59 -2.24 -8.73
CA THR A 9 -4.65 -0.83 -8.28
C THR A 9 -5.95 -0.49 -7.57
N ASN A 10 -6.91 -1.42 -7.49
CA ASN A 10 -8.19 -1.25 -6.81
C ASN A 10 -8.49 -2.46 -5.93
N ILE A 11 -9.02 -2.22 -4.73
CA ILE A 11 -9.41 -3.26 -3.78
C ILE A 11 -10.76 -2.91 -3.16
N ASP A 12 -11.69 -3.86 -3.22
CA ASP A 12 -12.98 -3.74 -2.56
C ASP A 12 -12.86 -4.25 -1.11
N LEU A 13 -13.35 -3.45 -0.16
CA LEU A 13 -13.38 -3.77 1.26
C LEU A 13 -14.80 -3.60 1.82
N ASN A 14 -15.12 -4.38 2.85
CA ASN A 14 -16.40 -4.29 3.55
C ASN A 14 -16.11 -4.28 5.05
N GLU A 15 -16.64 -3.30 5.77
CA GLU A 15 -16.50 -3.20 7.22
C GLU A 15 -17.17 -4.39 7.92
N GLY A 16 -16.60 -4.82 9.03
CA GLY A 16 -16.99 -6.04 9.75
C GLY A 16 -16.71 -7.36 9.01
N SER A 17 -16.18 -7.32 7.78
CA SER A 17 -15.76 -8.52 7.06
C SER A 17 -14.45 -9.07 7.60
N SER A 18 -14.34 -10.39 7.67
CA SER A 18 -13.07 -11.07 7.96
C SER A 18 -12.17 -11.21 6.72
N GLN A 19 -12.58 -10.72 5.55
CA GLN A 19 -11.76 -10.78 4.34
C GLN A 19 -10.57 -9.82 4.44
N GLN A 20 -9.42 -10.33 4.00
CA GLN A 20 -8.17 -9.58 3.96
C GLN A 20 -7.57 -9.74 2.56
N PRO A 21 -8.07 -9.00 1.55
CA PRO A 21 -7.49 -9.03 0.21
C PRO A 21 -6.02 -8.59 0.26
N SER A 22 -5.26 -9.00 -0.75
CA SER A 22 -3.84 -8.63 -0.86
C SER A 22 -3.49 -8.17 -2.26
N TYR A 23 -2.43 -7.39 -2.36
CA TYR A 23 -1.76 -7.06 -3.60
C TYR A 23 -0.26 -7.22 -3.44
N THR A 24 0.45 -7.31 -4.56
CA THR A 24 1.91 -7.27 -4.56
C THR A 24 2.42 -5.95 -5.12
N ILE A 25 3.56 -5.49 -4.60
CA ILE A 25 4.29 -4.32 -5.07
C ILE A 25 5.73 -4.71 -5.38
N ALA A 26 6.22 -4.33 -6.56
CA ALA A 26 7.61 -4.47 -6.97
C ALA A 26 8.06 -3.19 -7.68
N LEU A 27 9.36 -2.87 -7.58
CA LEU A 27 9.97 -1.76 -8.29
C LEU A 27 10.28 -2.14 -9.76
N ASP A 28 9.94 -1.26 -10.71
CA ASP A 28 10.23 -1.39 -12.14
C ASP A 28 10.77 -0.06 -12.70
N PRO A 29 12.03 0.03 -13.17
CA PRO A 29 13.00 -1.06 -13.33
C PRO A 29 13.51 -1.63 -12.00
N PRO A 30 14.11 -2.84 -11.98
CA PRO A 30 14.77 -3.35 -10.78
C PRO A 30 15.79 -2.32 -10.26
N PRO A 31 15.74 -1.95 -8.96
CA PRO A 31 16.68 -1.02 -8.40
C PRO A 31 18.09 -1.62 -8.44
N THR A 32 19.08 -0.78 -8.73
CA THR A 32 20.50 -1.17 -8.76
C THR A 32 21.16 -1.07 -7.39
N GLN A 33 20.57 -0.28 -6.49
CA GLN A 33 20.98 -0.05 -5.11
C GLN A 33 19.72 0.02 -4.21
N PRO A 34 19.83 -0.17 -2.88
CA PRO A 34 18.67 -0.21 -2.01
C PRO A 34 17.76 1.04 -2.10
N VAL A 35 16.47 0.80 -2.26
CA VAL A 35 15.40 1.82 -2.26
C VAL A 35 14.42 1.51 -1.14
N THR A 36 14.18 2.49 -0.29
CA THR A 36 13.21 2.41 0.80
C THR A 36 11.91 3.10 0.37
N VAL A 37 10.83 2.34 0.37
CA VAL A 37 9.48 2.82 0.06
C VAL A 37 8.63 2.77 1.34
N THR A 38 8.03 3.89 1.68
CA THR A 38 7.00 3.96 2.73
C THR A 38 5.63 3.78 2.10
N LEU A 39 4.87 2.80 2.59
CA LEU A 39 3.48 2.57 2.28
C LEU A 39 2.65 3.17 3.41
N ARG A 40 1.63 3.97 3.08
CA ARG A 40 0.80 4.64 4.08
C ARG A 40 -0.67 4.68 3.68
N THR A 41 -1.54 4.28 4.60
CA THR A 41 -3.00 4.43 4.46
C THR A 41 -3.46 5.83 4.85
N ASP A 42 -4.65 6.22 4.43
CA ASP A 42 -5.30 7.47 4.85
C ASP A 42 -5.98 7.41 6.23
N GLY A 43 -5.93 6.25 6.89
CA GLY A 43 -6.53 6.02 8.20
C GLY A 43 -7.82 5.21 8.17
N GLN A 44 -8.43 4.99 7.00
CA GLN A 44 -9.63 4.13 6.87
C GLN A 44 -9.30 2.63 6.82
N SER A 45 -8.03 2.30 6.59
CA SER A 45 -7.56 0.94 6.46
C SER A 45 -6.22 0.72 7.17
N GLN A 46 -5.87 -0.54 7.34
CA GLN A 46 -4.57 -0.99 7.80
C GLN A 46 -3.98 -1.97 6.80
N ILE A 47 -2.66 -1.96 6.70
CA ILE A 47 -1.87 -2.82 5.84
C ILE A 47 -0.94 -3.69 6.68
N ASN A 48 -0.65 -4.89 6.20
CA ASN A 48 0.35 -5.78 6.74
C ASN A 48 1.26 -6.20 5.59
N VAL A 49 2.53 -5.80 5.66
CA VAL A 49 3.51 -6.06 4.61
C VAL A 49 4.41 -7.22 5.01
N ASP A 50 4.46 -8.27 4.18
CA ASP A 50 5.25 -9.48 4.43
C ASP A 50 5.09 -10.03 5.86
N GLU A 51 3.86 -10.06 6.37
CA GLU A 51 3.48 -10.60 7.69
C GLU A 51 4.06 -9.84 8.92
N GLN A 52 4.46 -8.58 8.75
CA GLN A 52 5.02 -7.73 9.83
C GLN A 52 3.98 -7.16 10.81
N GLY A 53 2.71 -7.53 10.67
CA GLY A 53 1.60 -7.04 11.51
C GLY A 53 0.82 -5.90 10.84
N PHE A 54 -0.41 -5.65 11.28
CA PHE A 54 -1.24 -4.60 10.70
C PHE A 54 -0.94 -3.24 11.33
N ASP A 55 -0.63 -2.25 10.49
CA ASP A 55 -0.48 -0.84 10.84
C ASP A 55 -1.00 0.06 9.70
N THR A 56 -1.13 1.35 9.96
CA THR A 56 -1.44 2.38 8.96
C THR A 56 -0.24 2.75 8.10
N GLN A 57 0.97 2.33 8.49
CA GLN A 57 2.21 2.63 7.78
C GLN A 57 3.23 1.49 7.89
N HIS A 58 3.85 1.14 6.77
CA HIS A 58 5.04 0.29 6.73
C HIS A 58 6.15 0.91 5.89
N THR A 59 7.38 0.53 6.18
CA THR A 59 8.54 0.88 5.36
C THR A 59 9.20 -0.40 4.87
N VAL A 60 9.50 -0.45 3.58
CA VAL A 60 10.00 -1.65 2.90
C VAL A 60 11.22 -1.29 2.08
N VAL A 61 12.24 -2.14 2.14
CA VAL A 61 13.47 -1.98 1.37
C VAL A 61 13.45 -2.93 0.17
N PHE A 62 13.64 -2.37 -1.01
CA PHE A 62 13.82 -3.06 -2.27
C PHE A 62 15.29 -2.98 -2.69
N SER A 63 15.96 -4.12 -2.78
CA SER A 63 17.31 -4.24 -3.33
C SER A 63 17.33 -4.93 -4.70
N ASP A 64 16.16 -5.37 -5.16
CA ASP A 64 15.88 -6.01 -6.44
C ASP A 64 14.40 -5.78 -6.78
N ASN A 65 13.88 -6.50 -7.79
CA ASN A 65 12.47 -6.47 -8.17
C ASN A 65 11.64 -7.61 -7.54
N SER A 66 12.11 -8.21 -6.43
CA SER A 66 11.31 -9.20 -5.70
C SER A 66 10.08 -8.53 -5.12
N ALA A 67 8.91 -9.04 -5.48
CA ALA A 67 7.64 -8.48 -5.06
C ALA A 67 7.40 -8.67 -3.55
N LYS A 68 6.80 -7.65 -2.94
CA LYS A 68 6.39 -7.63 -1.54
C LYS A 68 4.89 -7.82 -1.47
N THR A 69 4.41 -8.63 -0.53
CA THR A 69 2.97 -8.88 -0.37
C THR A 69 2.40 -7.92 0.66
N VAL A 70 1.34 -7.21 0.27
CA VAL A 70 0.62 -6.28 1.12
C VAL A 70 -0.80 -6.80 1.32
N THR A 71 -1.10 -7.24 2.54
CA THR A 71 -2.44 -7.63 2.95
C THR A 71 -3.16 -6.42 3.52
N VAL A 72 -4.40 -6.20 3.10
CA VAL A 72 -5.19 -5.02 3.45
C VAL A 72 -6.41 -5.44 4.27
N ARG A 73 -6.77 -4.63 5.26
CA ARG A 73 -8.06 -4.70 5.96
C ARG A 73 -8.62 -3.30 6.17
N VAL A 74 -9.94 -3.19 6.21
CA VAL A 74 -10.62 -1.95 6.62
C VAL A 74 -10.77 -1.93 8.14
N ASN A 75 -10.88 -0.74 8.71
CA ASN A 75 -11.33 -0.60 10.10
C ASN A 75 -12.83 -0.89 10.17
N ASP A 76 -13.30 -1.46 11.26
CA ASP A 76 -14.73 -1.65 11.52
C ASP A 76 -15.06 -0.69 12.65
N ASP A 77 -15.76 0.41 12.34
CA ASP A 77 -16.13 1.40 13.33
C ASP A 77 -17.64 1.40 13.66
N GLY A 78 -18.21 2.53 14.04
CA GLY A 78 -19.61 2.64 14.45
C GLY A 78 -20.30 3.86 13.83
N THR A 79 -19.71 4.43 12.79
CA THR A 79 -20.09 5.69 12.17
C THR A 79 -20.68 5.39 10.80
N ALA A 80 -21.94 5.77 10.57
CA ALA A 80 -22.53 5.65 9.24
C ALA A 80 -21.92 6.69 8.27
N GLU A 81 -20.95 6.25 7.47
CA GLU A 81 -20.29 6.99 6.40
C GLU A 81 -20.89 6.64 5.02
N GLY A 82 -21.46 5.45 4.89
CA GLY A 82 -21.88 4.88 3.61
C GLY A 82 -20.68 4.45 2.75
N VAL A 83 -20.93 4.15 1.46
CA VAL A 83 -19.83 3.77 0.55
C VAL A 83 -18.88 4.96 0.36
N HIS A 84 -17.62 4.76 0.69
CA HIS A 84 -16.62 5.81 0.70
C HIS A 84 -15.25 5.32 0.19
N PRO A 85 -14.37 6.22 -0.27
CA PRO A 85 -13.06 5.83 -0.78
C PRO A 85 -12.01 5.75 0.34
N GLY A 86 -11.03 4.87 0.14
CA GLY A 86 -9.77 4.85 0.88
C GLY A 86 -8.57 4.82 -0.07
N THR A 87 -7.38 5.06 0.46
CA THR A 87 -6.14 5.12 -0.33
C THR A 87 -4.95 4.52 0.40
N ILE A 88 -4.07 3.86 -0.35
CA ILE A 88 -2.73 3.46 0.08
C ILE A 88 -1.72 4.14 -0.84
N THR A 89 -0.91 5.02 -0.25
CA THR A 89 0.14 5.78 -0.94
C THR A 89 1.49 5.08 -0.82
N HIS A 90 2.33 5.25 -1.82
CA HIS A 90 3.68 4.68 -1.90
C HIS A 90 4.67 5.80 -2.19
N THR A 91 5.66 5.99 -1.32
CA THR A 91 6.63 7.08 -1.49
C THR A 91 8.05 6.58 -1.26
N VAL A 92 8.98 6.96 -2.13
CA VAL A 92 10.41 6.73 -1.91
C VAL A 92 10.89 7.66 -0.80
N THR A 93 11.26 7.09 0.35
CA THR A 93 11.65 7.85 1.56
C THR A 93 13.13 7.75 1.91
N ALA A 94 13.84 6.79 1.32
CA ALA A 94 15.30 6.77 1.26
C ALA A 94 15.74 6.00 0.01
N THR A 95 16.88 6.35 -0.58
CA THR A 95 17.34 5.74 -1.83
C THR A 95 18.86 5.84 -1.96
N GLU A 96 19.49 4.78 -2.43
CA GLU A 96 20.86 4.79 -2.94
C GLU A 96 20.88 4.67 -4.48
N ASP A 97 19.72 4.61 -5.13
CA ASP A 97 19.51 4.57 -6.58
C ASP A 97 18.75 5.82 -7.03
N GLU A 98 19.33 7.00 -6.78
CA GLU A 98 18.66 8.28 -7.03
C GLU A 98 18.37 8.55 -8.51
N GLU A 99 19.10 7.89 -9.43
CA GLU A 99 18.86 7.98 -10.88
C GLU A 99 17.53 7.33 -11.29
N ASN A 100 17.21 6.15 -10.74
CA ASN A 100 15.97 5.45 -11.05
C ASN A 100 14.84 5.82 -10.09
N TYR A 101 15.16 6.04 -8.82
CA TYR A 101 14.22 6.27 -7.71
C TYR A 101 14.63 7.50 -6.90
N PRO A 102 14.33 8.73 -7.37
CA PRO A 102 14.63 9.96 -6.63
C PRO A 102 13.89 10.02 -5.28
N LEU A 103 14.50 10.68 -4.30
CA LEU A 103 13.90 10.88 -2.98
C LEU A 103 12.58 11.68 -3.07
N ASN A 104 11.59 11.31 -2.25
CA ASN A 104 10.24 11.88 -2.22
C ASN A 104 9.42 11.66 -3.49
N THR A 105 9.81 10.69 -4.33
CA THR A 105 8.98 10.31 -5.48
C THR A 105 7.76 9.54 -5.01
N GLU A 106 6.58 10.03 -5.39
CA GLU A 106 5.33 9.28 -5.27
C GLU A 106 5.24 8.22 -6.37
N LEU A 107 4.94 6.99 -5.98
CA LEU A 107 4.71 5.86 -6.87
C LEU A 107 3.21 5.62 -7.00
N THR A 108 2.80 4.84 -7.99
CA THR A 108 1.38 4.53 -8.25
C THR A 108 0.67 4.07 -6.96
N PRO A 109 -0.42 4.74 -6.53
CA PRO A 109 -1.16 4.35 -5.33
C PRO A 109 -2.11 3.17 -5.59
N VAL A 110 -2.67 2.62 -4.51
CA VAL A 110 -3.82 1.70 -4.56
C VAL A 110 -5.04 2.41 -4.01
N SER A 111 -6.14 2.36 -4.77
CA SER A 111 -7.46 2.83 -4.35
C SER A 111 -8.23 1.73 -3.63
N LEU A 112 -9.01 2.13 -2.63
CA LEU A 112 -9.90 1.25 -1.88
C LEU A 112 -11.34 1.73 -2.07
N ASP A 113 -12.23 0.80 -2.40
CA ASP A 113 -13.68 1.02 -2.38
C ASP A 113 -14.24 0.37 -1.11
N ILE A 114 -14.63 1.18 -0.13
CA ILE A 114 -15.05 0.71 1.19
C ILE A 114 -16.57 0.74 1.28
N THR A 115 -17.15 -0.41 1.62
CA THR A 115 -18.56 -0.55 1.97
C THR A 115 -18.71 -0.55 3.49
N ASP A 116 -19.33 0.50 3.99
CA ASP A 116 -19.72 0.70 5.38
C ASP A 116 -20.85 -0.27 5.79
N ASN A 117 -20.78 -0.76 7.03
CA ASN A 117 -21.73 -1.74 7.57
C ASN A 117 -22.67 -1.16 8.65
N ASP A 118 -22.60 0.15 8.89
CA ASP A 118 -23.28 0.85 9.97
C ASP A 118 -24.58 1.54 9.48
N PRO A 119 -25.63 1.63 10.34
CA PRO A 119 -26.93 2.17 9.99
C PRO A 119 -27.12 3.69 10.19
#